data_AF-A0A968AUI8-F1
#
_entry.id   AF-A0A968AUI8-F1
#
_cell.length_a   1.000
_cell.length_b   1.000
_cell.length_c   1.000
_cell.angle_alpha   90.00
_cell.angle_beta   90.00
_cell.angle_gamma   90.00
#
_symmetry.space_group_name_H-M   'P 1'
#
loop_
_entity.id
_entity.type
_entity.pdbx_description
1 polymer ?
#
loop_
_entity_poly.entity_id
_entity_poly.type
_entity_poly.pdbx_seq_one_letter_code
_entity_poly.pdbx_strand_id
1 'polypeptide(L)'
;MLIDNARKDEQEVEFNNFLYELEDHYFSQKVDETEPDGEKIYTIKLTPKPSEQSYFTSIKVWVEEDSWEVKRVIYTDYNDNETEYIVEEINFDPSFAENTFTFSPPEGARVVDLRF
;
A
#
# COMPACT_ATOMS: atom_id res chain seq x y z
N MET A 1 -28.98 10.95 14.16
CA MET A 1 -28.06 11.81 13.40
C MET A 1 -26.82 10.98 13.19
N LEU A 2 -26.59 10.49 11.96
CA LEU A 2 -25.35 9.81 11.62
C LEU A 2 -24.43 10.92 11.07
N ILE A 3 -23.42 11.30 11.86
CA ILE A 3 -22.33 12.13 11.37
C ILE A 3 -21.26 11.12 10.95
N ASP A 4 -21.15 10.89 9.66
CA ASP A 4 -20.02 10.16 9.10
C ASP A 4 -18.84 11.14 9.00
N ASN A 5 -17.93 11.01 9.95
CA ASN A 5 -16.59 11.59 9.91
C ASN A 5 -15.58 10.49 9.55
N ALA A 6 -15.90 9.62 8.60
CA ALA A 6 -14.86 8.91 7.87
C ALA A 6 -14.05 9.96 7.10
N ARG A 7 -13.09 10.59 7.80
CA ARG A 7 -11.81 10.84 7.13
C ARG A 7 -11.44 9.48 6.57
N LYS A 8 -11.50 9.32 5.25
CA LYS A 8 -10.79 8.22 4.60
C LYS A 8 -9.44 8.20 5.31
N ASP A 9 -9.07 7.09 5.95
CA ASP A 9 -7.72 6.98 6.49
C ASP A 9 -6.82 7.16 5.27
N GLU A 10 -6.26 8.37 5.12
CA GLU A 10 -5.50 8.81 3.94
C GLU A 10 -4.39 7.80 3.65
N GLN A 11 -3.89 7.15 4.71
CA GLN A 11 -2.92 6.06 4.71
C GLN A 11 -3.30 4.85 3.82
N GLU A 12 -4.56 4.39 3.84
CA GLU A 12 -4.97 3.19 3.10
C GLU A 12 -5.16 3.47 1.60
N VAL A 13 -5.59 4.70 1.27
CA VAL A 13 -5.74 5.17 -0.12
C VAL A 13 -4.38 5.52 -0.73
N GLU A 14 -3.43 5.98 0.08
CA GLU A 14 -2.10 6.34 -0.40
C GLU A 14 -1.26 5.13 -0.80
N PHE A 15 -1.35 3.98 -0.14
CA PHE A 15 -0.48 2.83 -0.47
C PHE A 15 -0.74 2.25 -1.87
N ASN A 16 -2.00 2.14 -2.28
CA ASN A 16 -2.34 1.64 -3.61
C ASN A 16 -1.98 2.65 -4.71
N ASN A 17 -2.12 3.95 -4.46
CA ASN A 17 -1.72 4.98 -5.43
C ASN A 17 -0.19 5.18 -5.48
N PHE A 18 0.47 5.01 -4.34
CA PHE A 18 1.91 5.16 -4.14
C PHE A 18 2.71 4.34 -5.16
N LEU A 19 2.34 3.08 -5.39
CA LEU A 19 3.09 2.17 -6.27
C LEU A 19 3.11 2.60 -7.75
N TYR A 20 2.16 3.42 -8.21
CA TYR A 20 2.03 3.76 -9.63
C TYR A 20 2.92 4.92 -10.08
N GLU A 21 3.32 5.83 -9.19
CA GLU A 21 4.05 7.06 -9.54
C GLU A 21 5.36 7.21 -8.73
N LEU A 22 5.90 6.10 -8.20
CA LEU A 22 7.09 6.10 -7.34
C LEU A 22 8.29 6.82 -7.96
N GLU A 23 8.55 6.56 -9.23
CA GLU A 23 9.73 7.11 -9.92
C GLU A 23 9.66 8.63 -10.10
N ASP A 24 8.44 9.17 -10.20
CA ASP A 24 8.21 10.60 -10.38
C ASP A 24 8.32 11.36 -9.06
N HIS A 25 7.92 10.75 -7.94
CA HIS A 25 7.84 11.43 -6.65
C HIS A 25 8.98 11.06 -5.66
N TYR A 26 9.70 9.95 -5.88
CA TYR A 26 10.71 9.46 -4.93
C TYR A 26 12.07 9.22 -5.59
N PHE A 27 13.13 9.43 -4.82
CA PHE A 27 14.45 8.87 -5.10
C PHE A 27 14.52 7.45 -4.55
N SER A 28 15.01 6.51 -5.36
CA SER A 28 15.20 5.12 -4.97
C SER A 28 16.68 4.79 -4.73
N GLN A 29 16.92 3.97 -3.71
CA GLN A 29 18.26 3.47 -3.39
C GLN A 29 18.15 2.02 -2.90
N LYS A 30 18.88 1.09 -3.52
CA LYS A 30 19.09 -0.23 -2.90
C LYS A 30 19.98 -0.05 -1.68
N VAL A 31 19.46 -0.40 -0.50
CA VAL A 31 20.14 -0.21 0.78
C VAL A 31 20.62 -1.51 1.41
N ASP A 32 20.03 -2.64 1.03
CA ASP A 32 20.44 -3.96 1.51
C ASP A 32 20.07 -5.07 0.52
N GLU A 33 20.71 -6.22 0.69
CA GLU A 33 20.48 -7.46 -0.06
C GLU A 33 20.69 -8.64 0.88
N THR A 34 19.66 -9.45 1.06
CA THR A 34 19.68 -10.62 1.94
C THR A 34 19.20 -11.85 1.20
N GLU A 35 19.55 -13.04 1.70
CA GLU A 35 19.15 -14.31 1.13
C GLU A 35 18.60 -15.26 2.20
N PRO A 36 17.48 -14.91 2.88
CA PRO A 36 16.82 -15.81 3.81
C PRO A 36 16.30 -17.06 3.09
N ASP A 37 16.62 -18.25 3.61
CA ASP A 37 16.14 -19.54 3.08
C ASP A 37 16.38 -19.77 1.57
N GLY A 38 17.39 -19.12 1.01
CA GLY A 38 17.73 -19.21 -0.42
C GLY A 38 16.91 -18.30 -1.34
N GLU A 39 16.02 -17.47 -0.79
CA GLU A 39 15.25 -16.47 -1.51
C GLU A 39 15.97 -15.13 -1.41
N LYS A 40 16.34 -14.53 -2.55
CA LYS A 40 17.10 -13.28 -2.54
C LYS A 40 16.15 -12.09 -2.46
N ILE A 41 16.31 -11.29 -1.42
CA ILE A 41 15.47 -10.14 -1.12
C ILE A 41 16.29 -8.86 -1.20
N TYR A 42 15.81 -7.90 -1.99
CA TYR A 42 16.34 -6.55 -2.03
C TYR A 42 15.58 -5.64 -1.08
N THR A 43 16.30 -4.86 -0.28
CA THR A 43 15.72 -3.73 0.45
C THR A 43 15.96 -2.44 -0.33
N ILE A 44 14.87 -1.79 -0.74
CA ILE A 44 14.89 -0.53 -1.47
C ILE A 44 14.35 0.56 -0.54
N LYS A 45 15.15 1.60 -0.32
CA LYS A 45 14.71 2.81 0.35
C LYS A 45 14.24 3.83 -0.68
N LEU A 46 13.05 4.37 -0.44
CA LEU A 46 12.42 5.43 -1.21
C LEU A 46 12.35 6.68 -0.31
N THR A 47 12.79 7.80 -0.85
CA THR A 47 12.79 9.09 -0.15
C THR A 47 12.11 10.13 -1.04
N PRO A 48 11.11 10.88 -0.56
CA PRO A 48 10.45 11.88 -1.40
C PRO A 48 11.44 12.88 -1.99
N LYS A 49 11.23 13.29 -3.23
CA LYS A 49 12.02 14.36 -3.83
C LYS A 49 11.71 15.69 -3.13
N PRO A 50 12.64 16.65 -3.07
CA PRO A 50 12.43 17.91 -2.36
C PRO A 50 11.25 18.76 -2.84
N SER A 51 10.78 18.56 -4.08
CA SER A 51 9.60 19.22 -4.65
C SER A 51 8.27 18.67 -4.15
N GLU A 52 8.27 17.46 -3.58
CA GLU A 52 7.06 16.74 -3.22
C GLU A 52 6.58 17.12 -1.84
N GLN A 53 5.28 17.43 -1.74
CA GLN A 53 4.59 17.45 -0.46
C GLN A 53 4.14 16.03 -0.13
N SER A 54 5.06 15.23 0.42
CA SER A 54 4.76 13.86 0.85
C SER A 54 4.39 13.80 2.33
N TYR A 55 3.41 12.95 2.64
CA TYR A 55 3.09 12.57 4.02
C TYR A 55 4.20 11.72 4.66
N PHE A 56 4.96 11.00 3.84
CA PHE A 56 6.01 10.09 4.27
C PHE A 56 7.38 10.75 4.21
N THR A 57 8.21 10.50 5.21
CA THR A 57 9.62 10.94 5.24
C THR A 57 10.53 9.88 4.62
N SER A 58 10.17 8.60 4.76
CA SER A 58 10.87 7.51 4.08
C SER A 58 9.99 6.27 3.96
N ILE A 59 10.27 5.45 2.95
CA ILE A 59 9.62 4.17 2.74
C ILE A 59 10.70 3.13 2.44
N LYS A 60 10.60 1.96 3.04
CA LYS A 60 11.45 0.81 2.76
C LYS A 60 10.58 -0.32 2.23
N VAL A 61 10.98 -0.87 1.10
CA VAL A 61 10.27 -1.96 0.43
C VAL A 61 11.24 -3.14 0.34
N TRP A 62 10.76 -4.31 0.73
CA TRP A 62 11.45 -5.58 0.52
C TRP A 62 10.83 -6.25 -0.69
N VAL A 63 11.64 -6.50 -1.71
CA VAL A 63 11.20 -7.15 -2.95
C VAL A 63 12.03 -8.40 -3.21
N GLU A 64 11.38 -9.46 -3.68
CA GLU A 64 12.04 -10.68 -4.14
C GLU A 64 12.70 -10.45 -5.51
N GLU A 65 13.91 -10.98 -5.73
CA GLU A 65 14.71 -10.73 -6.94
C GLU A 65 14.05 -11.22 -8.24
N ASP A 66 13.53 -12.45 -8.23
CA ASP A 66 13.08 -13.13 -9.45
C ASP A 66 11.71 -12.62 -9.93
N SER A 67 10.79 -12.42 -9.00
CA SER A 67 9.39 -12.04 -9.23
C SER A 67 9.11 -10.55 -9.07
N TRP A 68 9.99 -9.81 -8.39
CA TRP A 68 9.77 -8.42 -7.95
C TRP A 68 8.54 -8.25 -7.04
N GLU A 69 8.06 -9.33 -6.44
CA GLU A 69 6.98 -9.29 -5.47
C GLU A 69 7.40 -8.54 -4.21
N VAL A 70 6.54 -7.62 -3.77
CA VAL A 70 6.70 -6.92 -2.49
C VAL A 70 6.34 -7.88 -1.36
N LYS A 71 7.30 -8.18 -0.47
CA LYS A 71 7.08 -9.03 0.71
C LYS A 71 6.79 -8.22 1.97
N ARG A 72 7.32 -7.01 2.05
CA ARG A 72 7.19 -6.13 3.22
C ARG A 72 7.34 -4.68 2.83
N VAL A 73 6.61 -3.80 3.50
CA VAL A 73 6.83 -2.35 3.43
C VAL A 73 6.81 -1.75 4.83
N ILE A 74 7.76 -0.85 5.08
CA ILE A 74 7.74 0.03 6.24
C ILE A 74 7.75 1.45 5.73
N TYR A 75 6.85 2.30 6.21
CA TYR A 75 6.93 3.74 6.00
C TYR A 75 7.00 4.49 7.31
N THR A 76 7.64 5.66 7.25
CA THR A 76 7.70 6.62 8.34
C THR A 76 6.96 7.88 7.90
N ASP A 77 6.02 8.36 8.71
CA ASP A 77 5.33 9.63 8.45
C ASP A 77 6.15 10.85 8.92
N TYR A 78 5.61 12.06 8.74
CA TYR A 78 6.24 13.31 9.20
C TYR A 78 6.22 13.50 10.72
N ASN A 79 5.46 12.70 11.47
CA ASN A 79 5.44 12.67 12.93
C ASN A 79 6.36 11.58 13.51
N ASP A 80 7.22 10.98 12.68
CA ASP A 80 8.10 9.86 13.01
C ASP A 80 7.37 8.56 13.43
N ASN A 81 6.11 8.38 13.03
CA ASN A 81 5.41 7.11 13.22
C ASN A 81 5.83 6.12 12.14
N GLU A 82 6.29 4.93 12.54
CA GLU A 82 6.50 3.81 11.63
C GLU A 82 5.26 2.92 11.56
N THR A 83 4.86 2.58 10.33
CA THR A 83 3.86 1.55 10.06
C THR A 83 4.48 0.47 9.19
N GLU A 84 4.19 -0.78 9.52
CA GLU A 84 4.71 -1.95 8.83
C GLU A 84 3.56 -2.77 8.23
N TYR A 85 3.74 -3.17 6.97
CA TYR A 85 2.88 -4.07 6.22
C TYR A 85 3.68 -5.30 5.81
N ILE A 86 3.13 -6.47 6.10
CA ILE A 86 3.69 -7.77 5.70
C ILE A 86 2.71 -8.38 4.71
N VAL A 87 3.22 -8.77 3.55
CA VAL A 87 2.42 -9.43 2.52
C VAL A 87 2.56 -10.93 2.70
N GLU A 88 1.50 -11.57 3.19
CA GLU A 88 1.51 -13.02 3.46
C GLU A 88 1.32 -13.85 2.19
N GLU A 89 0.45 -13.39 1.28
CA GLU A 89 0.11 -14.12 0.06
C GLU A 89 -0.24 -13.14 -1.07
N ILE A 90 0.29 -13.39 -2.26
CA ILE A 90 -0.09 -12.68 -3.49
C ILE A 90 -0.57 -13.73 -4.49
N ASN A 91 -1.80 -13.57 -4.96
CA ASN A 91 -2.37 -14.39 -6.02
C ASN A 91 -2.56 -13.55 -7.27
N PHE A 92 -1.77 -13.84 -8.31
CA PHE A 92 -1.88 -13.23 -9.63
C PHE A 92 -2.92 -13.93 -10.50
N ASP A 93 -3.62 -13.15 -11.32
CA ASP A 93 -4.71 -13.60 -12.19
C ASP A 93 -5.74 -14.53 -11.53
N PRO A 94 -6.23 -14.22 -10.31
CA PRO A 94 -7.23 -15.03 -9.67
C PRO A 94 -8.55 -14.98 -10.45
N SER A 95 -9.26 -16.10 -10.47
CA SER A 95 -10.61 -16.15 -11.02
C SER A 95 -11.61 -15.64 -10.00
N PHE A 96 -12.46 -14.69 -10.40
CA PHE A 96 -13.53 -14.15 -9.56
C PHE A 96 -14.90 -14.56 -10.10
N ALA A 97 -15.87 -14.71 -9.19
CA ALA A 97 -17.26 -14.86 -9.57
C ALA A 97 -17.81 -13.51 -10.06
N GLU A 98 -18.82 -13.53 -10.93
CA GLU A 98 -19.41 -12.29 -11.49
C GLU A 98 -19.90 -11.31 -10.41
N ASN A 99 -20.29 -11.82 -9.25
CA ASN A 99 -20.81 -11.05 -8.13
C ASN A 99 -19.76 -10.69 -7.07
N THR A 100 -18.47 -11.05 -7.23
CA THR A 100 -17.42 -10.78 -6.23
C THR A 100 -17.32 -9.29 -5.89
N PHE A 101 -17.46 -8.41 -6.88
CA PHE A 101 -17.37 -6.95 -6.70
C PHE A 101 -18.74 -6.28 -6.57
N THR A 102 -19.78 -7.04 -6.26
CA THR A 102 -21.13 -6.51 -6.03
C THR A 102 -21.38 -6.38 -4.53
N PHE A 103 -21.74 -5.18 -4.08
CA PHE A 103 -22.19 -4.97 -2.71
C PHE A 103 -23.62 -5.49 -2.52
N SER A 104 -23.79 -6.47 -1.62
CA SER A 104 -25.10 -6.94 -1.16
C SER A 104 -25.30 -6.50 0.29
N PRO A 105 -26.22 -5.56 0.58
CA PRO A 105 -26.43 -5.11 1.95
C PRO A 105 -26.97 -6.27 2.82
N PRO A 106 -26.48 -6.43 4.07
CA PRO A 106 -27.00 -7.45 4.97
C PRO A 106 -28.45 -7.13 5.37
N GLU A 107 -29.18 -8.13 5.87
CA GLU A 107 -30.56 -7.97 6.30
C GLU A 107 -30.68 -6.88 7.39
N GLY A 108 -31.71 -6.03 7.28
CA GLY A 108 -31.95 -4.92 8.21
C GLY A 108 -31.06 -3.69 7.99
N ALA A 109 -30.12 -3.74 7.04
CA ALA A 109 -29.33 -2.55 6.69
C ALA A 109 -30.21 -1.48 6.03
N ARG A 110 -30.05 -0.23 6.47
CA ARG A 110 -30.62 0.94 5.80
C ARG A 110 -29.65 1.42 4.73
N VAL A 111 -29.99 1.17 3.47
CA VAL A 111 -29.22 1.68 2.33
C VAL A 111 -29.55 3.16 2.12
N VAL A 112 -28.52 4.01 2.07
CA VAL A 112 -28.62 5.42 1.67
C VAL A 112 -27.79 5.57 0.42
N ASP A 113 -28.45 5.79 -0.72
CA ASP A 113 -27.76 6.03 -1.99
C ASP A 113 -27.45 7.52 -2.13
N LEU A 114 -26.16 7.86 -2.29
CA LEU A 114 -25.66 9.22 -2.43
C LEU A 114 -25.29 9.57 -3.88
N ARG A 115 -25.60 8.70 -4.84
CA ARG A 115 -25.37 8.98 -6.25
C ARG A 115 -26.44 9.97 -6.73
N PHE A 116 -26.00 11.13 -7.23
CA PHE A 116 -26.82 12.17 -7.84
C PHE A 116 -26.60 12.24 -9.35
#